data_AF-A0A0A0EVA0-F1
#
_entry.id   AF-A0A0A0EVA0-F1
#
_cell.length_a   1.000
_cell.length_b   1.000
_cell.length_c   1.000
_cell.angle_alpha   90.00
_cell.angle_beta   90.00
_cell.angle_gamma   90.00
#
_symmetry.space_group_name_H-M   'P 1'
#
loop_
_entity.id
_entity.type
_entity.pdbx_description
1 polymer ?
#
loop_
_entity_poly.entity_id
_entity_poly.type
_entity_poly.pdbx_seq_one_letter_code
_entity_poly.pdbx_strand_id
1 'polypeptide(L)'
;MSRLQYQGAVYTAAPGETLLDALQRQGAEINHSCRKGSCGCCQIRLLDGSVDTLRDVDASLTRDDHVLCCVSVPRGDVTLALPDPSHRPQPVELLARTQLAQDIYALDLAPLNMLDFRAGQHVHLIREDGLARPYSIVSLPEDDFFFRIHVRRLGEMSTWLCEQARIGERMHLRGPAGECHYGDDLRERPLLMLATGAGAGALAAIARDALARGHAAPIEFHHGVRDAGSLYLDVELRAMAQRHPNFRYLPCVSSEPVPGIAHGRIVAHALENRSGLAGHVLLLCGLPTMVEDARVAAALAGIPRERVLADPFDFTHKPHPRDAEKVAAMPADPELWAALEEGPGLTRLLEAFYARVYEDPRLSPFFHNVTRDWAVQKQYEFLSNLFNGNKAYFGLNPYNAHHWMVISDELFDYREALFETVLREAGLAPELIRRWLALHERFRAEIVKGAPRGMILSGVEQPLHTLSVQRLTIDAVCDSCHQEILAGAPSRYQYRLGTLHCAACAGIADA
;
A
#
# COMPACT_ATOMS: atom_id res chain seq x y z
N MET A 1 19.79 31.39 4.51
CA MET A 1 20.45 30.47 3.55
C MET A 1 19.95 29.09 3.88
N SER A 2 19.58 28.32 2.86
CA SER A 2 19.06 26.96 3.00
C SER A 2 20.15 25.96 2.64
N ARG A 3 20.28 24.86 3.41
CA ARG A 3 21.20 23.76 3.10
C ARG A 3 20.53 22.77 2.14
N LEU A 4 21.21 22.40 1.06
CA LEU A 4 20.74 21.37 0.12
C LEU A 4 21.65 20.14 0.23
N GLN A 5 21.09 18.97 0.50
CA GLN A 5 21.83 17.71 0.39
C GLN A 5 21.51 17.05 -0.95
N TYR A 6 22.50 16.75 -1.78
CA TYR A 6 22.30 16.10 -3.08
C TYR A 6 23.51 15.24 -3.46
N GLN A 7 23.27 13.98 -3.84
CA GLN A 7 24.30 12.98 -4.21
C GLN A 7 25.44 12.86 -3.17
N GLY A 8 25.10 12.87 -1.88
CA GLY A 8 26.09 12.78 -0.79
C GLY A 8 26.92 14.05 -0.57
N ALA A 9 26.69 15.12 -1.33
CA ALA A 9 27.32 16.43 -1.15
C ALA A 9 26.34 17.45 -0.54
N VAL A 10 26.90 18.52 0.04
CA VAL A 10 26.16 19.59 0.68
C VAL A 10 26.38 20.89 -0.10
N TYR A 11 25.29 21.56 -0.44
CA TYR A 11 25.24 22.83 -1.16
C TYR A 11 24.46 23.87 -0.34
N THR A 12 24.56 25.14 -0.75
CA THR A 12 23.85 26.26 -0.10
C THR A 12 23.05 27.09 -1.09
N ALA A 13 21.79 27.40 -0.74
CA ALA A 13 20.93 28.32 -1.50
C ALA A 13 20.79 29.67 -0.77
N ALA A 14 21.00 30.76 -1.51
CA ALA A 14 20.69 32.10 -1.06
C ALA A 14 19.16 32.31 -0.97
N PRO A 15 18.68 33.25 -0.14
CA PRO A 15 17.25 33.57 -0.09
C PRO A 15 16.69 33.92 -1.48
N GLY A 16 15.64 33.21 -1.91
CA GLY A 16 15.01 33.40 -3.22
C GLY A 16 15.74 32.75 -4.41
N GLU A 17 16.88 32.08 -4.19
CA GLU A 17 17.62 31.38 -5.24
C GLU A 17 16.94 30.04 -5.57
N THR A 18 16.86 29.70 -6.86
CA THR A 18 16.29 28.42 -7.28
C THR A 18 17.23 27.26 -6.94
N LEU A 19 16.69 26.05 -6.76
CA LEU A 19 17.49 24.84 -6.57
C LEU A 19 18.49 24.65 -7.71
N LEU A 20 18.08 24.91 -8.96
CA LEU A 20 18.96 24.77 -10.12
C LEU A 20 20.15 25.75 -10.03
N ASP A 21 19.88 27.03 -9.77
CA ASP A 21 20.94 28.04 -9.73
C ASP A 21 21.91 27.79 -8.57
N ALA A 22 21.39 27.43 -7.39
CA ALA A 22 22.20 27.09 -6.23
C ALA A 22 23.12 25.88 -6.51
N LEU A 23 22.58 24.81 -7.10
CA LEU A 23 23.30 23.59 -7.43
C LEU A 23 24.35 23.84 -8.53
N GLN A 24 23.98 24.52 -9.62
CA GLN A 24 24.90 24.80 -10.73
C GLN A 24 26.04 25.76 -10.33
N ARG A 25 25.75 26.80 -9.55
CA ARG A 25 26.76 27.75 -9.06
C ARG A 25 27.86 27.05 -8.24
N GLN A 26 27.53 25.92 -7.62
CA GLN A 26 28.44 25.13 -6.78
C GLN A 26 28.94 23.86 -7.48
N GLY A 27 28.74 23.74 -8.79
CA GLY A 27 29.32 22.67 -9.62
C GLY A 27 28.58 21.33 -9.58
N ALA A 28 27.35 21.27 -9.06
CA ALA A 28 26.54 20.06 -9.11
C ALA A 28 26.03 19.80 -10.55
N GLU A 29 26.09 18.55 -10.98
CA GLU A 29 25.52 18.13 -12.27
C GLU A 29 24.00 17.92 -12.15
N ILE A 30 23.25 18.80 -12.81
CA ILE A 30 21.79 18.75 -12.91
C ILE A 30 21.38 18.93 -14.37
N ASN A 31 20.65 17.95 -14.90
CA ASN A 31 20.04 18.05 -16.22
C ASN A 31 19.09 19.25 -16.27
N HIS A 32 19.18 20.09 -17.30
CA HIS A 32 18.28 21.24 -17.47
C HIS A 32 18.28 21.66 -18.94
N SER A 33 17.21 22.34 -19.36
CA SER A 33 17.11 22.85 -20.73
C SER A 33 16.35 24.18 -20.75
N CYS A 34 15.04 24.16 -20.46
CA CYS A 34 14.20 25.34 -20.70
C CYS A 34 14.30 26.46 -19.66
N ARG A 35 14.76 26.14 -18.43
CA ARG A 35 14.81 27.04 -17.26
C ARG A 35 13.51 27.82 -16.94
N LYS A 36 12.36 27.33 -17.42
CA LYS A 36 11.06 28.00 -17.27
C LYS A 36 9.95 27.07 -16.75
N GLY A 37 10.31 25.88 -16.26
CA GLY A 37 9.36 24.93 -15.66
C GLY A 37 8.51 24.13 -16.65
N SER A 38 8.87 24.09 -17.94
CA SER A 38 8.01 23.48 -18.98
C SER A 38 8.51 22.18 -19.60
N CYS A 39 9.80 21.85 -19.51
CA CYS A 39 10.39 20.70 -20.22
C CYS A 39 10.62 19.45 -19.37
N GLY A 40 10.50 19.55 -18.04
CA GLY A 40 10.77 18.43 -17.12
C GLY A 40 12.24 17.98 -17.02
N CYS A 41 13.16 18.45 -17.85
CA CYS A 41 14.57 17.99 -17.82
C CYS A 41 15.27 18.17 -16.46
N CYS A 42 14.89 19.19 -15.69
CA CYS A 42 15.46 19.48 -14.36
C CYS A 42 14.64 18.94 -13.20
N GLN A 43 13.83 17.91 -13.46
CA GLN A 43 13.09 17.24 -12.42
C GLN A 43 14.05 16.57 -11.45
N ILE A 44 13.74 16.63 -10.17
CA ILE A 44 14.50 16.03 -9.07
C ILE A 44 13.51 15.54 -8.01
N ARG A 45 13.89 14.54 -7.21
CA ARG A 45 13.07 14.09 -6.08
C ARG A 45 13.43 14.88 -4.83
N LEU A 46 12.42 15.39 -4.13
CA LEU A 46 12.52 16.05 -2.84
C LEU A 46 12.26 15.00 -1.74
N LEU A 47 13.32 14.55 -1.08
CA LEU A 47 13.24 13.51 -0.04
C LEU A 47 12.79 14.08 1.31
N ASP A 48 13.20 15.31 1.60
CA ASP A 48 12.94 15.98 2.87
C ASP A 48 12.97 17.50 2.68
N GLY A 49 12.18 18.21 3.48
CA GLY A 49 11.99 19.65 3.42
C GLY A 49 10.87 20.08 2.46
N SER A 50 10.81 21.38 2.13
CA SER A 50 9.77 21.94 1.27
C SER A 50 10.31 23.01 0.33
N VAL A 51 9.61 23.25 -0.78
CA VAL A 51 9.99 24.25 -1.78
C VAL A 51 8.78 25.10 -2.16
N ASP A 52 9.04 26.36 -2.52
CA ASP A 52 8.12 27.21 -3.26
C ASP A 52 8.33 27.04 -4.76
N THR A 53 7.25 26.94 -5.51
CA THR A 53 7.32 27.00 -6.97
C THR A 53 7.05 28.43 -7.42
N LEU A 54 8.02 29.06 -8.11
CA LEU A 54 7.95 30.46 -8.54
C LEU A 54 6.88 30.75 -9.61
N ARG A 55 6.28 29.70 -10.18
CA ARG A 55 5.26 29.78 -11.22
C ARG A 55 4.49 28.46 -11.32
N ASP A 56 3.35 28.50 -12.00
CA ASP A 56 2.59 27.29 -12.30
C ASP A 56 3.37 26.38 -13.25
N VAL A 57 3.31 25.09 -12.96
CA VAL A 57 3.95 24.02 -13.73
C VAL A 57 2.94 22.92 -13.98
N ASP A 58 3.16 22.15 -15.05
CA ASP A 58 2.33 20.99 -15.33
C ASP A 58 2.40 20.03 -14.14
N ALA A 59 1.24 19.73 -13.54
CA ALA A 59 1.15 18.87 -12.36
C ALA A 59 1.71 17.47 -12.62
N SER A 60 1.75 16.98 -13.87
CA SER A 60 2.39 15.70 -14.21
C SER A 60 3.91 15.70 -13.98
N LEU A 61 4.55 16.87 -14.00
CA LEU A 61 6.00 17.04 -13.82
C LEU A 61 6.41 17.22 -12.35
N THR A 62 5.46 17.39 -11.44
CA THR A 62 5.71 17.59 -10.00
C THR A 62 4.91 16.63 -9.11
N ARG A 63 4.63 15.43 -9.61
CA ARG A 63 4.02 14.33 -8.86
C ARG A 63 5.07 13.49 -8.14
N ASP A 64 4.63 12.65 -7.21
CA ASP A 64 5.44 11.59 -6.60
C ASP A 64 6.75 12.13 -6.00
N ASP A 65 6.63 13.19 -5.20
CA ASP A 65 7.71 13.94 -4.54
C ASP A 65 8.74 14.57 -5.48
N HIS A 66 8.38 14.77 -6.76
CA HIS A 66 9.25 15.46 -7.70
C HIS A 66 8.98 16.96 -7.75
N VAL A 67 10.06 17.72 -7.94
CA VAL A 67 10.03 19.17 -8.14
C VAL A 67 10.89 19.54 -9.34
N LEU A 68 10.68 20.74 -9.91
CA LEU A 68 11.47 21.23 -11.03
C LEU A 68 12.52 22.22 -10.53
N CYS A 69 13.79 21.80 -10.47
CA CYS A 69 14.87 22.62 -9.90
C CYS A 69 14.91 24.06 -10.42
N CYS A 70 14.60 24.28 -11.70
CA CYS A 70 14.69 25.60 -12.34
C CYS A 70 13.65 26.63 -11.89
N VAL A 71 12.62 26.20 -11.17
CA VAL A 71 11.55 27.09 -10.69
C VAL A 71 11.21 26.88 -9.22
N SER A 72 11.88 25.93 -8.55
CA SER A 72 11.68 25.63 -7.13
C SER A 72 12.70 26.37 -6.26
N VAL A 73 12.23 27.02 -5.19
CA VAL A 73 13.04 27.74 -4.19
C VAL A 73 12.88 27.05 -2.83
N PRO A 74 13.95 26.69 -2.12
CA PRO A 74 13.86 25.94 -0.87
C PRO A 74 13.32 26.78 0.30
N ARG A 75 12.30 26.26 1.01
CA ARG A 75 11.79 26.78 2.28
C ARG A 75 12.51 26.08 3.45
N GLY A 76 13.74 26.51 3.71
CA GLY A 76 14.63 25.88 4.68
C GLY A 76 15.44 24.75 4.06
N ASP A 77 16.03 23.91 4.90
CA ASP A 77 16.91 22.82 4.47
C ASP A 77 16.13 21.76 3.69
N VAL A 78 16.75 21.23 2.63
CA VAL A 78 16.13 20.21 1.77
C VAL A 78 17.12 19.10 1.43
N THR A 79 16.58 17.89 1.26
CA THR A 79 17.32 16.72 0.78
C THR A 79 16.79 16.31 -0.58
N LEU A 80 17.68 16.16 -1.55
CA LEU A 80 17.36 15.92 -2.95
C LEU A 80 18.00 14.62 -3.44
N ALA A 81 17.29 13.91 -4.31
CA ALA A 81 17.81 12.74 -5.02
C ALA A 81 17.52 12.84 -6.51
N LEU A 82 18.28 12.09 -7.32
CA LEU A 82 18.02 11.98 -8.75
C LEU A 82 16.54 11.64 -9.00
N PRO A 83 15.92 12.20 -10.07
CA PRO A 83 14.56 11.84 -10.42
C PRO A 83 14.48 10.34 -10.64
N ASP A 84 13.41 9.73 -10.16
CA ASP A 84 13.18 8.31 -10.36
C ASP A 84 12.66 8.10 -11.79
N PRO A 85 13.44 7.51 -12.72
CA PRO A 85 13.00 7.29 -14.09
C PRO A 85 11.73 6.42 -14.14
N SER A 86 11.54 5.56 -13.13
CA SER A 86 10.38 4.70 -13.01
C SER A 86 9.07 5.48 -12.88
N HIS A 87 9.09 6.74 -12.43
CA HIS A 87 7.88 7.54 -12.23
C HIS A 87 7.39 8.24 -13.49
N ARG A 88 8.19 8.28 -14.56
CA ARG A 88 7.76 8.82 -15.85
C ARG A 88 7.14 7.71 -16.70
N PRO A 89 5.91 7.88 -17.20
CA PRO A 89 5.37 6.98 -18.19
C PRO A 89 6.30 6.91 -19.41
N GLN A 90 6.74 5.70 -19.76
CA GLN A 90 7.49 5.44 -20.99
C GLN A 90 6.70 4.49 -21.90
N PRO A 91 6.86 4.56 -23.23
CA PRO A 91 6.18 3.65 -24.13
C PRO A 91 6.58 2.19 -23.89
N VAL A 92 5.60 1.30 -24.03
CA VAL A 92 5.76 -0.16 -24.01
C VAL A 92 4.93 -0.78 -25.14
N GLU A 93 5.45 -1.83 -25.74
CA GLU A 93 4.80 -2.55 -26.83
C GLU A 93 4.45 -3.99 -26.41
N LEU A 94 3.22 -4.42 -26.71
CA LEU A 94 2.77 -5.80 -26.48
C LEU A 94 3.32 -6.73 -27.56
N LEU A 95 4.27 -7.60 -27.22
CA LEU A 95 4.93 -8.51 -28.15
C LEU A 95 4.22 -9.85 -28.32
N ALA A 96 3.73 -10.43 -27.23
CA ALA A 96 3.09 -11.74 -27.26
C ALA A 96 1.98 -11.85 -26.21
N ARG A 97 1.00 -12.70 -26.50
CA ARG A 97 -0.08 -13.07 -25.59
C ARG A 97 -0.31 -14.58 -25.64
N THR A 98 -0.16 -15.24 -24.50
CA THR A 98 -0.38 -16.69 -24.36
C THR A 98 -1.40 -16.95 -23.27
N GLN A 99 -2.44 -17.73 -23.55
CA GLN A 99 -3.40 -18.14 -22.55
C GLN A 99 -2.82 -19.27 -21.69
N LEU A 100 -2.69 -19.04 -20.38
CA LEU A 100 -2.15 -20.03 -19.43
C LEU A 100 -3.26 -20.84 -18.74
N ALA A 101 -4.41 -20.22 -18.51
CA ALA A 101 -5.61 -20.83 -17.95
C ALA A 101 -6.88 -20.14 -18.48
N GLN A 102 -8.05 -20.58 -18.03
CA GLN A 102 -9.34 -20.03 -18.49
C GLN A 102 -9.42 -18.50 -18.37
N ASP A 103 -8.87 -17.93 -17.29
CA ASP A 103 -8.90 -16.49 -17.02
C ASP A 103 -7.51 -15.87 -16.79
N ILE A 104 -6.41 -16.56 -17.13
CA ILE A 104 -5.03 -16.05 -16.94
C ILE A 104 -4.26 -16.08 -18.26
N TYR A 105 -3.59 -14.98 -18.57
CA TYR A 105 -2.78 -14.79 -19.76
C TYR A 105 -1.36 -14.33 -19.39
N ALA A 106 -0.35 -14.87 -20.06
CA ALA A 106 0.99 -14.29 -20.08
C ALA A 106 1.07 -13.24 -21.19
N LEU A 107 1.58 -12.05 -20.86
CA LEU A 107 1.86 -10.98 -21.80
C LEU A 107 3.34 -10.62 -21.76
N ASP A 108 3.97 -10.59 -22.93
CA ASP A 108 5.36 -10.17 -23.10
C ASP A 108 5.39 -8.72 -23.59
N LEU A 109 6.14 -7.87 -22.89
CA LEU A 109 6.10 -6.42 -23.02
C LEU A 109 7.50 -5.86 -23.22
N ALA A 110 7.73 -5.20 -24.36
CA ALA A 110 8.99 -4.55 -24.69
C ALA A 110 8.95 -3.07 -24.30
N PRO A 111 9.71 -2.65 -23.27
CA PRO A 111 9.82 -1.23 -22.93
C PRO A 111 10.71 -0.51 -23.96
N LEU A 112 10.42 0.76 -24.24
CA LEU A 112 11.22 1.55 -25.18
C LEU A 112 12.65 1.79 -24.66
N ASN A 113 12.80 1.99 -23.34
CA ASN A 113 14.11 2.07 -22.69
C ASN A 113 14.29 0.85 -21.78
N MET A 114 15.55 0.49 -21.50
CA MET A 114 15.83 -0.60 -20.56
C MET A 114 15.14 -0.34 -19.21
N LEU A 115 14.47 -1.37 -18.72
CA LEU A 115 13.82 -1.39 -17.42
C LEU A 115 14.73 -2.15 -16.46
N ASP A 116 15.30 -1.46 -15.47
CA ASP A 116 16.06 -2.10 -14.39
C ASP A 116 15.08 -2.55 -13.30
N PHE A 117 14.71 -3.83 -13.32
CA PHE A 117 13.70 -4.40 -12.41
C PHE A 117 14.24 -5.62 -11.65
N ARG A 118 13.57 -5.98 -10.57
CA ARG A 118 13.79 -7.23 -9.82
C ARG A 118 12.55 -8.11 -9.90
N ALA A 119 12.76 -9.42 -9.89
CA ALA A 119 11.66 -10.38 -9.82
C ALA A 119 10.78 -10.10 -8.58
N GLY A 120 9.46 -10.04 -8.79
CA GLY A 120 8.49 -9.68 -7.73
C GLY A 120 8.06 -8.22 -7.71
N GLN A 121 8.81 -7.31 -8.35
CA GLN A 121 8.36 -5.94 -8.56
C GLN A 121 7.21 -5.87 -9.58
N HIS A 122 6.49 -4.76 -9.61
CA HIS A 122 5.39 -4.52 -10.53
C HIS A 122 5.59 -3.25 -11.37
N VAL A 123 4.88 -3.18 -12.49
CA VAL A 123 4.75 -1.98 -13.32
C VAL A 123 3.29 -1.57 -13.40
N HIS A 124 3.04 -0.27 -13.52
CA HIS A 124 1.74 0.28 -13.86
C HIS A 124 1.63 0.39 -15.37
N LEU A 125 0.74 -0.39 -15.98
CA LEU A 125 0.37 -0.20 -17.38
C LEU A 125 -0.72 0.87 -17.46
N ILE A 126 -0.54 1.82 -18.36
CA ILE A 126 -1.37 3.00 -18.56
C ILE A 126 -1.88 3.00 -19.99
N ARG A 127 -3.19 2.85 -20.14
CA ARG A 127 -3.90 2.95 -21.41
C ARG A 127 -4.05 4.41 -21.85
N GLU A 128 -4.33 4.65 -23.13
CA GLU A 128 -4.44 6.00 -23.71
C GLU A 128 -5.47 6.91 -23.01
N ASP A 129 -6.54 6.35 -22.46
CA ASP A 129 -7.57 7.09 -21.71
C ASP A 129 -7.19 7.40 -20.26
N GLY A 130 -5.96 7.06 -19.86
CA GLY A 130 -5.43 7.28 -18.52
C GLY A 130 -5.76 6.17 -17.52
N LEU A 131 -6.48 5.10 -17.92
CA LEU A 131 -6.70 3.94 -17.06
C LEU A 131 -5.36 3.26 -16.74
N ALA A 132 -4.97 3.27 -15.47
CA ALA A 132 -3.71 2.70 -15.00
C ALA A 132 -3.94 1.54 -14.03
N ARG A 133 -3.24 0.40 -14.20
CA ARG A 133 -3.28 -0.72 -13.25
C ARG A 133 -1.90 -1.34 -13.04
N PRO A 134 -1.57 -1.74 -11.80
CA PRO A 134 -0.33 -2.45 -11.51
C PRO A 134 -0.41 -3.92 -11.98
N TYR A 135 0.72 -4.44 -12.46
CA TYR A 135 0.92 -5.85 -12.82
C TYR A 135 2.32 -6.29 -12.40
N SER A 136 2.40 -7.35 -11.59
CA SER A 136 3.68 -7.92 -11.13
C SER A 136 4.44 -8.55 -12.29
N ILE A 137 5.75 -8.28 -12.34
CA ILE A 137 6.68 -8.86 -13.29
C ILE A 137 6.99 -10.30 -12.85
N VAL A 138 6.87 -11.22 -13.80
CA VAL A 138 7.00 -12.67 -13.57
C VAL A 138 8.15 -13.30 -14.35
N SER A 139 9.02 -12.49 -14.96
CA SER A 139 10.29 -12.88 -15.59
C SER A 139 11.49 -12.41 -14.76
N LEU A 140 12.68 -12.89 -15.10
CA LEU A 140 13.95 -12.34 -14.61
C LEU A 140 14.50 -11.30 -15.61
N PRO A 141 15.32 -10.32 -15.16
CA PRO A 141 15.96 -9.36 -16.06
C PRO A 141 16.89 -10.01 -17.10
N GLU A 142 17.40 -11.19 -16.79
CA GLU A 142 18.33 -11.96 -17.61
C GLU A 142 17.61 -12.86 -18.63
N ASP A 143 16.28 -13.03 -18.51
CA ASP A 143 15.51 -13.94 -19.35
C ASP A 143 15.46 -13.41 -20.81
N ASP A 144 15.20 -12.11 -21.00
CA ASP A 144 15.10 -11.46 -22.32
C ASP A 144 15.15 -9.91 -22.21
N PHE A 145 15.13 -9.19 -23.34
CA PHE A 145 15.04 -7.71 -23.38
C PHE A 145 13.63 -7.18 -23.04
N PHE A 146 12.62 -8.04 -23.13
CA PHE A 146 11.26 -7.78 -22.71
C PHE A 146 11.00 -8.39 -21.33
N PHE A 147 9.96 -7.93 -20.64
CA PHE A 147 9.51 -8.54 -19.39
C PHE A 147 8.14 -9.19 -19.58
N ARG A 148 7.84 -10.17 -18.73
CA ARG A 148 6.54 -10.89 -18.73
C ARG A 148 5.70 -10.47 -17.54
N ILE A 149 4.39 -10.41 -17.74
CA ILE A 149 3.39 -10.32 -16.67
C ILE A 149 2.33 -11.42 -16.82
N HIS A 150 1.74 -11.87 -15.70
CA HIS A 150 0.56 -12.74 -15.72
C HIS A 150 -0.69 -11.93 -15.36
N VAL A 151 -1.60 -11.81 -16.32
CA VAL A 151 -2.82 -11.02 -16.20
C VAL A 151 -4.01 -11.95 -16.01
N ARG A 152 -4.66 -11.83 -14.85
CA ARG A 152 -6.00 -12.38 -14.66
C ARG A 152 -7.03 -11.45 -15.27
N ARG A 153 -7.92 -11.98 -16.11
CA ARG A 153 -9.02 -11.22 -16.74
C ARG A 153 -10.10 -10.89 -15.71
N LEU A 154 -9.99 -9.71 -15.12
CA LEU A 154 -10.87 -9.15 -14.09
C LEU A 154 -10.90 -7.61 -14.21
N GLY A 155 -11.96 -7.07 -14.82
CA GLY A 155 -12.16 -5.63 -14.97
C GLY A 155 -11.56 -5.04 -16.24
N GLU A 156 -11.79 -3.74 -16.45
CA GLU A 156 -11.66 -3.08 -17.74
C GLU A 156 -10.27 -3.18 -18.39
N MET A 157 -9.20 -2.83 -17.66
CA MET A 157 -7.82 -2.87 -18.19
C MET A 157 -7.42 -4.30 -18.57
N SER A 158 -7.67 -5.27 -17.70
CA SER A 158 -7.28 -6.66 -17.94
C SER A 158 -8.11 -7.32 -19.06
N THR A 159 -9.39 -7.00 -19.18
CA THR A 159 -10.22 -7.46 -20.32
C THR A 159 -9.69 -6.90 -21.63
N TRP A 160 -9.33 -5.61 -21.65
CA TRP A 160 -8.71 -5.00 -22.82
C TRP A 160 -7.38 -5.70 -23.19
N LEU A 161 -6.47 -5.91 -22.24
CA LEU A 161 -5.19 -6.61 -22.46
C LEU A 161 -5.41 -8.05 -22.99
N CYS A 162 -6.33 -8.80 -22.37
CA CYS A 162 -6.54 -10.21 -22.68
C CYS A 162 -7.30 -10.44 -24.00
N GLU A 163 -8.18 -9.53 -24.42
CA GLU A 163 -9.12 -9.79 -25.53
C GLU A 163 -9.01 -8.78 -26.69
N GLN A 164 -8.69 -7.51 -26.41
CA GLN A 164 -8.86 -6.41 -27.37
C GLN A 164 -7.53 -5.86 -27.89
N ALA A 165 -6.53 -5.74 -27.02
CA ALA A 165 -5.19 -5.28 -27.37
C ALA A 165 -4.59 -6.20 -28.44
N ARG A 166 -4.01 -5.59 -29.48
CA ARG A 166 -3.35 -6.30 -30.58
C ARG A 166 -1.87 -6.50 -30.26
N ILE A 167 -1.26 -7.51 -30.86
CA ILE A 167 0.20 -7.59 -30.86
C ILE A 167 0.75 -6.39 -31.65
N GLY A 168 1.77 -5.72 -31.10
CA GLY A 168 2.29 -4.44 -31.56
C GLY A 168 1.55 -3.22 -30.99
N GLU A 169 0.51 -3.41 -30.19
CA GLU A 169 -0.19 -2.31 -29.52
C GLU A 169 0.76 -1.58 -28.56
N ARG A 170 0.75 -0.25 -28.62
CA ARG A 170 1.55 0.60 -27.75
C ARG A 170 0.71 1.18 -26.64
N MET A 171 1.27 1.18 -25.44
CA MET A 171 0.72 1.83 -24.27
C MET A 171 1.86 2.46 -23.47
N HIS A 172 1.58 3.00 -22.29
CA HIS A 172 2.64 3.50 -21.42
C HIS A 172 2.82 2.58 -20.21
N LEU A 173 4.04 2.51 -19.70
CA LEU A 173 4.39 1.83 -18.47
C LEU A 173 5.00 2.84 -17.50
N ARG A 174 4.73 2.69 -16.21
CA ARG A 174 5.40 3.40 -15.12
C ARG A 174 5.87 2.37 -14.09
N GLY A 175 7.13 2.42 -13.68
CA GLY A 175 7.76 1.43 -12.82
C GLY A 175 9.19 1.10 -13.27
N PRO A 176 9.84 0.13 -12.62
CA PRO A 176 9.24 -0.79 -11.66
C PRO A 176 9.03 -0.17 -10.27
N ALA A 177 8.16 -0.78 -9.47
CA ALA A 177 7.92 -0.43 -8.07
C ALA A 177 7.67 -1.71 -7.23
N GLY A 178 7.75 -1.56 -5.91
CA GLY A 178 7.46 -2.64 -4.95
C GLY A 178 8.70 -3.22 -4.29
N GLU A 179 8.52 -3.59 -3.02
CA GLU A 179 9.59 -4.09 -2.13
C GLU A 179 9.55 -5.62 -1.94
N CYS A 180 8.54 -6.30 -2.50
CA CYS A 180 8.40 -7.75 -2.42
C CYS A 180 9.30 -8.44 -3.46
N HIS A 181 10.61 -8.39 -3.26
CA HIS A 181 11.61 -9.01 -4.14
C HIS A 181 12.68 -9.75 -3.33
N TYR A 182 13.47 -10.60 -3.98
CA TYR A 182 14.55 -11.32 -3.32
C TYR A 182 15.78 -10.41 -3.10
N GLY A 183 16.22 -10.30 -1.85
CA GLY A 183 17.42 -9.57 -1.43
C GLY A 183 18.56 -10.51 -1.02
N ASP A 184 19.81 -10.04 -1.07
CA ASP A 184 20.96 -10.83 -0.62
C ASP A 184 20.91 -11.16 0.88
N ASP A 185 20.25 -10.32 1.67
CA ASP A 185 20.01 -10.51 3.11
C ASP A 185 19.10 -11.70 3.43
N LEU A 186 18.41 -12.24 2.40
CA LEU A 186 17.53 -13.40 2.51
C LEU A 186 18.24 -14.74 2.21
N ARG A 187 19.50 -14.72 1.74
CA ARG A 187 20.20 -15.90 1.18
C ARG A 187 20.26 -17.13 2.08
N GLU A 188 20.41 -16.90 3.37
CA GLU A 188 20.58 -17.95 4.38
C GLU A 188 19.29 -18.22 5.19
N ARG A 189 18.17 -17.62 4.79
CA ARG A 189 16.91 -17.68 5.54
C ARG A 189 15.90 -18.60 4.87
N PRO A 190 15.21 -19.49 5.60
CA PRO A 190 14.12 -20.25 5.03
C PRO A 190 13.02 -19.32 4.49
N LEU A 191 12.57 -19.56 3.26
CA LEU A 191 11.52 -18.79 2.61
C LEU A 191 10.19 -19.53 2.69
N LEU A 192 9.16 -18.85 3.17
CA LEU A 192 7.79 -19.33 3.16
C LEU A 192 6.99 -18.43 2.20
N MET A 193 6.53 -18.98 1.08
CA MET A 193 5.89 -18.23 0.00
C MET A 193 4.44 -18.64 -0.12
N LEU A 194 3.50 -17.72 0.07
CA LEU A 194 2.05 -17.98 -0.03
C LEU A 194 1.48 -17.14 -1.17
N ALA A 195 1.04 -17.83 -2.22
CA ALA A 195 0.44 -17.20 -3.39
C ALA A 195 -1.01 -17.63 -3.61
N THR A 196 -1.82 -16.69 -4.12
CA THR A 196 -3.16 -17.01 -4.66
C THR A 196 -3.37 -16.40 -6.05
N GLY A 197 -4.03 -17.15 -6.93
CA GLY A 197 -4.33 -16.71 -8.30
C GLY A 197 -3.06 -16.29 -9.07
N ALA A 198 -3.14 -15.16 -9.79
CA ALA A 198 -2.00 -14.66 -10.57
C ALA A 198 -0.76 -14.29 -9.71
N GLY A 199 -0.92 -14.09 -8.39
CA GLY A 199 0.20 -13.85 -7.48
C GLY A 199 1.21 -15.00 -7.42
N ALA A 200 0.82 -16.20 -7.85
CA ALA A 200 1.75 -17.32 -7.99
C ALA A 200 2.86 -17.06 -9.01
N GLY A 201 2.60 -16.25 -10.04
CA GLY A 201 3.61 -15.89 -11.04
C GLY A 201 4.72 -15.02 -10.45
N ALA A 202 4.33 -14.02 -9.66
CA ALA A 202 5.28 -13.11 -9.00
C ALA A 202 6.18 -13.88 -8.03
N LEU A 203 5.59 -14.68 -7.12
CA LEU A 203 6.40 -15.46 -6.19
C LEU A 203 7.22 -16.55 -6.89
N ALA A 204 6.73 -17.14 -7.98
CA ALA A 204 7.51 -18.10 -8.76
C ALA A 204 8.74 -17.44 -9.37
N ALA A 205 8.63 -16.21 -9.87
CA ALA A 205 9.77 -15.44 -10.36
C ALA A 205 10.78 -15.14 -9.24
N ILE A 206 10.31 -14.76 -8.04
CA ILE A 206 11.18 -14.57 -6.86
C ILE A 206 11.89 -15.89 -6.49
N ALA A 207 11.18 -17.02 -6.51
CA ALA A 207 11.78 -18.33 -6.22
C ALA A 207 12.84 -18.71 -7.27
N ARG A 208 12.58 -18.44 -8.55
CA ARG A 208 13.56 -18.63 -9.63
C ARG A 208 14.79 -17.75 -9.43
N ASP A 209 14.62 -16.47 -9.10
CA ASP A 209 15.73 -15.56 -8.80
C ASP A 209 16.57 -16.06 -7.62
N ALA A 210 15.92 -16.46 -6.52
CA ALA A 210 16.59 -17.01 -5.35
C ALA A 210 17.43 -18.25 -5.70
N LEU A 211 16.85 -19.21 -6.41
CA LEU A 211 17.53 -20.44 -6.83
C LEU A 211 18.68 -20.16 -7.81
N ALA A 212 18.49 -19.25 -8.77
CA ALA A 212 19.54 -18.84 -9.71
C ALA A 212 20.73 -18.19 -8.99
N ARG A 213 20.47 -17.43 -7.93
CA ARG A 213 21.48 -16.79 -7.07
C ARG A 213 22.06 -17.71 -5.99
N GLY A 214 21.77 -19.02 -6.06
CA GLY A 214 22.35 -20.03 -5.19
C GLY A 214 21.78 -20.07 -3.78
N HIS A 215 20.52 -19.67 -3.58
CA HIS A 215 19.82 -19.83 -2.29
C HIS A 215 19.84 -21.30 -1.84
N ALA A 216 20.39 -21.55 -0.65
CA ALA A 216 20.59 -22.90 -0.14
C ALA A 216 19.57 -23.30 0.95
N ALA A 217 18.97 -22.32 1.64
CA ALA A 217 17.97 -22.59 2.66
C ALA A 217 16.66 -23.14 2.05
N PRO A 218 15.77 -23.75 2.87
CA PRO A 218 14.50 -24.29 2.37
C PRO A 218 13.56 -23.21 1.83
N ILE A 219 12.91 -23.49 0.71
CA ILE A 219 11.84 -22.68 0.10
C ILE A 219 10.55 -23.51 0.10
N GLU A 220 9.55 -23.10 0.88
CA GLU A 220 8.21 -23.67 0.89
C GLU A 220 7.27 -22.79 0.05
N PHE A 221 6.83 -23.29 -1.11
CA PHE A 221 5.93 -22.59 -2.01
C PHE A 221 4.51 -23.13 -1.91
N HIS A 222 3.65 -22.39 -1.23
CA HIS A 222 2.23 -22.68 -1.11
C HIS A 222 1.44 -21.95 -2.21
N HIS A 223 0.66 -22.72 -2.99
CA HIS A 223 -0.15 -22.18 -4.08
C HIS A 223 -1.64 -22.47 -3.84
N GLY A 224 -2.38 -21.45 -3.44
CA GLY A 224 -3.78 -21.54 -3.06
C GLY A 224 -4.70 -21.08 -4.17
N VAL A 225 -5.64 -21.94 -4.57
CA VAL A 225 -6.68 -21.59 -5.55
C VAL A 225 -8.05 -22.08 -5.11
N ARG A 226 -9.10 -21.69 -5.84
CA ARG A 226 -10.43 -22.22 -5.60
C ARG A 226 -10.50 -23.68 -6.06
N ASP A 227 -10.31 -23.88 -7.36
CA ASP A 227 -10.46 -25.17 -8.04
C ASP A 227 -9.14 -25.63 -8.65
N ALA A 228 -8.91 -26.94 -8.77
CA ALA A 228 -7.64 -27.48 -9.28
C ALA A 228 -7.27 -26.99 -10.68
N GLY A 229 -8.26 -26.72 -11.54
CA GLY A 229 -8.03 -26.15 -12.88
C GLY A 229 -7.42 -24.73 -12.87
N SER A 230 -7.43 -24.05 -11.72
CA SER A 230 -6.80 -22.73 -11.54
C SER A 230 -5.32 -22.82 -11.15
N LEU A 231 -4.77 -24.01 -10.90
CA LEU A 231 -3.34 -24.22 -10.61
C LEU A 231 -2.49 -24.08 -11.89
N TYR A 232 -2.49 -22.91 -12.51
CA TYR A 232 -1.93 -22.70 -13.86
C TYR A 232 -0.39 -22.88 -13.95
N LEU A 233 0.32 -22.86 -12.82
CA LEU A 233 1.76 -23.12 -12.72
C LEU A 233 2.11 -24.50 -12.17
N ASP A 234 1.14 -25.41 -12.01
CA ASP A 234 1.36 -26.70 -11.34
C ASP A 234 2.49 -27.52 -11.97
N VAL A 235 2.50 -27.61 -13.30
CA VAL A 235 3.53 -28.35 -14.05
C VAL A 235 4.92 -27.75 -13.84
N GLU A 236 5.04 -26.42 -13.95
CA GLU A 236 6.31 -25.70 -13.81
C GLU A 236 6.86 -25.82 -12.39
N LEU A 237 6.03 -25.59 -11.37
CA LEU A 237 6.43 -25.62 -9.96
C LEU A 237 6.79 -27.04 -9.50
N ARG A 238 6.10 -28.08 -10.00
CA ARG A 238 6.51 -29.48 -9.77
C ARG A 238 7.84 -29.80 -10.42
N ALA A 239 8.07 -29.36 -11.67
CA ALA A 239 9.35 -29.55 -12.34
C ALA A 239 10.48 -28.80 -11.64
N MET A 240 10.21 -27.64 -11.03
CA MET A 240 11.16 -26.92 -10.20
C MET A 240 11.49 -27.69 -8.91
N ALA A 241 10.48 -28.24 -8.22
CA ALA A 241 10.68 -29.07 -7.02
C ALA A 241 11.46 -30.36 -7.28
N GLN A 242 11.37 -30.93 -8.49
CA GLN A 242 12.18 -32.08 -8.88
C GLN A 242 13.65 -31.73 -9.12
N ARG A 243 13.94 -30.50 -9.58
CA ARG A 243 15.30 -30.04 -9.90
C ARG A 243 16.05 -29.49 -8.69
N HIS A 244 15.35 -28.92 -7.72
CA HIS A 244 15.95 -28.24 -6.58
C HIS A 244 15.55 -28.91 -5.26
N PRO A 245 16.48 -29.57 -4.55
CA PRO A 245 16.15 -30.33 -3.34
C PRO A 245 15.71 -29.44 -2.17
N ASN A 246 16.07 -28.16 -2.17
CA ASN A 246 15.64 -27.17 -1.19
C ASN A 246 14.32 -26.47 -1.55
N PHE A 247 13.69 -26.78 -2.68
CA PHE A 247 12.41 -26.19 -3.08
C PHE A 247 11.26 -27.20 -2.94
N ARG A 248 10.22 -26.84 -2.18
CA ARG A 248 9.04 -27.67 -1.95
C ARG A 248 7.79 -26.96 -2.44
N TYR A 249 7.06 -27.58 -3.37
CA TYR A 249 5.79 -27.07 -3.87
C TYR A 249 4.59 -27.73 -3.17
N LEU A 250 3.66 -26.92 -2.69
CA LEU A 250 2.52 -27.29 -1.85
C LEU A 250 1.21 -26.68 -2.42
N PRO A 251 0.55 -27.34 -3.39
CA PRO A 251 -0.72 -26.87 -3.93
C PRO A 251 -1.86 -27.08 -2.94
N CYS A 252 -2.80 -26.12 -2.92
CA CYS A 252 -3.99 -26.14 -2.06
C CYS A 252 -5.23 -25.65 -2.83
N VAL A 253 -6.33 -26.40 -2.71
CA VAL A 253 -7.65 -26.08 -3.28
C VAL A 253 -8.67 -25.85 -2.16
N SER A 254 -9.61 -24.93 -2.37
CA SER A 254 -10.57 -24.54 -1.33
C SER A 254 -12.02 -24.90 -1.63
N SER A 255 -12.36 -25.32 -2.84
CA SER A 255 -13.69 -25.81 -3.20
C SER A 255 -13.83 -27.30 -2.88
N GLU A 256 -13.44 -28.18 -3.81
CA GLU A 256 -13.57 -29.63 -3.68
C GLU A 256 -12.21 -30.29 -3.37
N PRO A 257 -12.18 -31.31 -2.50
CA PRO A 257 -10.97 -32.08 -2.27
C PRO A 257 -10.50 -32.79 -3.55
N VAL A 258 -9.20 -32.70 -3.82
CA VAL A 258 -8.56 -33.40 -4.95
C VAL A 258 -7.45 -34.31 -4.42
N PRO A 259 -7.42 -35.60 -4.79
CA PRO A 259 -6.38 -36.53 -4.34
C PRO A 259 -4.96 -35.99 -4.60
N GLY A 260 -4.12 -35.99 -3.56
CA GLY A 260 -2.74 -35.50 -3.64
C GLY A 260 -2.58 -33.97 -3.59
N ILE A 261 -3.66 -33.21 -3.35
CA ILE A 261 -3.64 -31.75 -3.18
C ILE A 261 -4.25 -31.42 -1.81
N ALA A 262 -3.67 -30.45 -1.09
CA ALA A 262 -4.22 -30.03 0.19
C ALA A 262 -5.60 -29.37 0.02
N HIS A 263 -6.55 -29.67 0.91
CA HIS A 263 -7.88 -29.06 0.88
C HIS A 263 -8.06 -28.05 2.02
N GLY A 264 -8.55 -26.85 1.73
CA GLY A 264 -8.81 -25.81 2.73
C GLY A 264 -8.26 -24.44 2.36
N ARG A 265 -7.97 -23.62 3.37
CA ARG A 265 -7.33 -22.30 3.21
C ARG A 265 -5.82 -22.44 3.30
N ILE A 266 -5.11 -21.80 2.37
CA ILE A 266 -3.66 -21.88 2.29
C ILE A 266 -2.94 -21.40 3.55
N VAL A 267 -3.45 -20.33 4.19
CA VAL A 267 -2.89 -19.76 5.43
C VAL A 267 -2.94 -20.78 6.55
N ALA A 268 -4.05 -21.53 6.68
CA ALA A 268 -4.20 -22.58 7.67
C ALA A 268 -3.15 -23.69 7.51
N HIS A 269 -2.92 -24.13 6.27
CA HIS A 269 -1.89 -25.14 5.98
C HIS A 269 -0.46 -24.63 6.19
N ALA A 270 -0.22 -23.35 5.95
CA ALA A 270 1.12 -22.78 5.92
C ALA A 270 1.58 -22.21 7.26
N LEU A 271 0.69 -21.73 8.12
CA LEU A 271 1.04 -20.93 9.31
C LEU A 271 0.31 -21.35 10.59
N GLU A 272 -0.96 -21.78 10.51
CA GLU A 272 -1.72 -22.09 11.72
C GLU A 272 -1.11 -23.27 12.49
N ASN A 273 -1.01 -23.12 13.81
CA ASN A 273 -0.45 -24.10 14.75
C ASN A 273 1.02 -24.51 14.47
N ARG A 274 1.76 -23.77 13.64
CA ARG A 274 3.21 -23.96 13.46
C ARG A 274 4.01 -23.12 14.45
N SER A 275 5.05 -23.71 15.01
CA SER A 275 6.04 -23.04 15.84
C SER A 275 7.41 -23.02 15.15
N GLY A 276 8.36 -22.22 15.65
CA GLY A 276 9.72 -22.14 15.09
C GLY A 276 9.86 -21.32 13.81
N LEU A 277 8.83 -20.55 13.43
CA LEU A 277 8.86 -19.74 12.20
C LEU A 277 9.60 -18.39 12.35
N ALA A 278 10.05 -18.03 13.54
CA ALA A 278 10.70 -16.73 13.79
C ALA A 278 11.93 -16.44 12.89
N GLY A 279 12.63 -17.48 12.42
CA GLY A 279 13.76 -17.35 11.49
C GLY A 279 13.39 -17.23 10.01
N HIS A 280 12.13 -17.45 9.65
CA HIS A 280 11.66 -17.49 8.26
C HIS A 280 11.43 -16.08 7.71
N VAL A 281 11.48 -15.97 6.39
CA VAL A 281 10.98 -14.82 5.63
C VAL A 281 9.67 -15.25 4.97
N LEU A 282 8.61 -14.49 5.20
CA LEU A 282 7.29 -14.76 4.63
C LEU A 282 7.07 -13.83 3.43
N LEU A 283 6.84 -14.41 2.25
CA LEU A 283 6.48 -13.69 1.03
C LEU A 283 5.02 -13.98 0.67
N LEU A 284 4.22 -12.92 0.51
CA LEU A 284 2.78 -13.01 0.29
C LEU A 284 2.39 -12.31 -1.01
N CYS A 285 1.62 -12.95 -1.88
CA CYS A 285 1.12 -12.31 -3.09
C CYS A 285 -0.26 -12.83 -3.53
N GLY A 286 -1.16 -11.93 -3.92
CA GLY A 286 -2.49 -12.28 -4.44
C GLY A 286 -3.64 -11.64 -3.68
N LEU A 287 -4.69 -12.41 -3.36
CA LEU A 287 -5.92 -11.90 -2.76
C LEU A 287 -5.64 -11.09 -1.47
N PRO A 288 -6.13 -9.84 -1.34
CA PRO A 288 -5.88 -9.00 -0.16
C PRO A 288 -6.30 -9.65 1.16
N THR A 289 -7.41 -10.40 1.16
CA THR A 289 -7.87 -11.12 2.36
C THR A 289 -6.92 -12.23 2.78
N MET A 290 -6.31 -12.94 1.82
CA MET A 290 -5.29 -13.95 2.12
C MET A 290 -4.03 -13.31 2.72
N VAL A 291 -3.59 -12.18 2.16
CA VAL A 291 -2.42 -11.44 2.67
C VAL A 291 -2.67 -10.96 4.10
N GLU A 292 -3.87 -10.43 4.38
CA GLU A 292 -4.25 -10.01 5.73
C GLU A 292 -4.26 -11.19 6.72
N ASP A 293 -4.96 -12.28 6.38
CA ASP A 293 -5.02 -13.48 7.23
C ASP A 293 -3.61 -14.03 7.50
N ALA A 294 -2.74 -14.03 6.49
CA ALA A 294 -1.36 -14.48 6.61
C ALA A 294 -0.51 -13.56 7.49
N ARG A 295 -0.68 -12.24 7.44
CA ARG A 295 0.03 -11.29 8.34
C ARG A 295 -0.36 -11.52 9.80
N VAL A 296 -1.65 -11.71 10.08
CA VAL A 296 -2.15 -12.04 11.43
C VAL A 296 -1.55 -13.38 11.90
N ALA A 297 -1.61 -14.41 11.06
CA ALA A 297 -1.04 -15.73 11.39
C ALA A 297 0.49 -15.68 11.57
N ALA A 298 1.20 -14.85 10.81
CA ALA A 298 2.64 -14.64 10.92
C ALA A 298 3.03 -14.02 12.26
N ALA A 299 2.29 -12.99 12.70
CA ALA A 299 2.49 -12.37 14.00
C ALA A 299 2.28 -13.37 15.14
N LEU A 300 1.21 -14.19 15.07
CA LEU A 300 0.95 -15.26 16.04
C LEU A 300 2.04 -16.34 16.04
N ALA A 301 2.56 -16.71 14.87
CA ALA A 301 3.67 -17.64 14.73
C ALA A 301 5.04 -17.06 15.13
N GLY A 302 5.11 -15.75 15.40
CA GLY A 302 6.31 -15.04 15.82
C GLY A 302 7.29 -14.72 14.70
N ILE A 303 6.82 -14.64 13.45
CA ILE A 303 7.60 -14.10 12.33
C ILE A 303 7.70 -12.58 12.55
N PRO A 304 8.92 -12.02 12.63
CA PRO A 304 9.10 -10.57 12.74
C PRO A 304 8.48 -9.85 11.54
N ARG A 305 7.80 -8.73 11.77
CA ARG A 305 7.06 -8.03 10.73
C ARG A 305 7.95 -7.54 9.58
N GLU A 306 9.17 -7.11 9.89
CA GLU A 306 10.19 -6.73 8.90
C GLU A 306 10.61 -7.90 7.98
N ARG A 307 10.23 -9.13 8.31
CA ARG A 307 10.43 -10.34 7.49
C ARG A 307 9.17 -10.78 6.75
N VAL A 308 8.12 -9.95 6.73
CA VAL A 308 6.88 -10.21 5.99
C VAL A 308 6.81 -9.27 4.79
N LEU A 309 7.25 -9.76 3.64
CA LEU A 309 7.18 -9.07 2.35
C LEU A 309 5.84 -9.42 1.69
N ALA A 310 5.09 -8.41 1.22
CA ALA A 310 3.79 -8.66 0.61
C ALA A 310 3.50 -7.76 -0.59
N ASP A 311 2.77 -8.32 -1.55
CA ASP A 311 2.20 -7.65 -2.72
C ASP A 311 0.70 -8.02 -2.87
N PRO A 312 -0.21 -7.38 -2.12
CA PRO A 312 -1.65 -7.63 -2.22
C PRO A 312 -2.23 -7.02 -3.50
N PHE A 313 -3.04 -7.80 -4.22
CA PHE A 313 -3.70 -7.35 -5.45
C PHE A 313 -5.00 -6.62 -5.12
N ASP A 314 -4.93 -5.30 -5.02
CA ASP A 314 -6.13 -4.50 -4.80
C ASP A 314 -7.03 -4.52 -6.05
N PHE A 315 -8.19 -5.16 -5.91
CA PHE A 315 -9.23 -5.14 -6.94
C PHE A 315 -10.13 -3.95 -6.65
N THR A 316 -10.39 -3.11 -7.66
CA THR A 316 -11.06 -1.80 -7.59
C THR A 316 -12.51 -1.79 -7.09
N HIS A 317 -12.78 -2.44 -5.97
CA HIS A 317 -13.99 -2.26 -5.21
C HIS A 317 -13.87 -0.97 -4.42
N LYS A 318 -14.99 -0.27 -4.26
CA LYS A 318 -15.06 0.82 -3.30
C LYS A 318 -14.64 0.27 -1.93
N PRO A 319 -13.84 1.00 -1.14
CA PRO A 319 -13.41 0.53 0.16
C PRO A 319 -14.65 0.19 0.99
N HIS A 320 -14.84 -1.08 1.31
CA HIS A 320 -15.90 -1.51 2.23
C HIS A 320 -15.25 -1.82 3.57
N PRO A 321 -15.54 -1.04 4.64
CA PRO A 321 -14.99 -1.29 5.96
C PRO A 321 -15.45 -2.65 6.44
N ARG A 322 -14.52 -3.47 6.93
CA ARG A 322 -14.82 -4.77 7.55
C ARG A 322 -14.68 -4.71 9.07
N ASP A 323 -14.55 -3.51 9.66
CA ASP A 323 -14.33 -3.36 11.10
C ASP A 323 -15.40 -4.10 11.93
N ALA A 324 -16.68 -3.92 11.59
CA ALA A 324 -17.78 -4.54 12.34
C ALA A 324 -17.75 -6.08 12.25
N GLU A 325 -17.46 -6.62 11.06
CA GLU A 325 -17.29 -8.06 10.84
C GLU A 325 -16.10 -8.60 11.63
N LYS A 326 -14.96 -7.90 11.57
CA LYS A 326 -13.73 -8.25 12.29
C LYS A 326 -13.93 -8.26 13.79
N VAL A 327 -14.49 -7.19 14.34
CA VAL A 327 -14.79 -7.07 15.78
C VAL A 327 -15.78 -8.16 16.21
N ALA A 328 -16.81 -8.44 15.42
CA ALA A 328 -17.80 -9.47 15.75
C ALA A 328 -17.21 -10.90 15.73
N ALA A 329 -16.25 -11.16 14.84
CA ALA A 329 -15.57 -12.45 14.71
C ALA A 329 -14.43 -12.67 15.72
N MET A 330 -14.08 -11.65 16.51
CA MET A 330 -12.99 -11.75 17.47
C MET A 330 -13.46 -12.30 18.82
N PRO A 331 -12.83 -13.37 19.34
CA PRO A 331 -13.04 -13.78 20.72
C PRO A 331 -12.38 -12.78 21.68
N ALA A 332 -12.93 -12.67 22.89
CA ALA A 332 -12.29 -11.97 23.99
C ALA A 332 -10.97 -12.65 24.38
N ASP A 333 -10.04 -11.89 24.95
CA ASP A 333 -8.73 -12.37 25.42
C ASP A 333 -8.59 -12.13 26.93
N PRO A 334 -9.19 -13.02 27.77
CA PRO A 334 -9.21 -12.83 29.22
C PRO A 334 -7.82 -12.93 29.85
N GLU A 335 -6.90 -13.68 29.24
CA GLU A 335 -5.53 -13.80 29.72
C GLU A 335 -4.74 -12.51 29.48
N LEU A 336 -4.86 -11.91 28.29
CA LEU A 336 -4.29 -10.60 28.02
C LEU A 336 -4.92 -9.53 28.90
N TRP A 337 -6.25 -9.57 29.10
CA TRP A 337 -6.94 -8.65 30.00
C TRP A 337 -6.45 -8.74 31.45
N ALA A 338 -6.26 -9.97 31.96
CA ALA A 338 -5.71 -10.20 33.30
C ALA A 338 -4.26 -9.72 33.42
N ALA A 339 -3.43 -9.95 32.40
CA ALA A 339 -2.05 -9.44 32.35
C ALA A 339 -2.00 -7.90 32.34
N LEU A 340 -3.09 -7.24 31.93
CA LEU A 340 -3.29 -5.79 31.95
C LEU A 340 -3.99 -5.29 33.22
N GLU A 341 -3.98 -6.10 34.29
CA GLU A 341 -4.58 -5.80 35.60
C GLU A 341 -6.08 -5.50 35.53
N GLU A 342 -6.77 -6.03 34.50
CA GLU A 342 -8.17 -5.72 34.23
C GLU A 342 -8.42 -4.21 33.98
N GLY A 343 -7.43 -3.52 33.40
CA GLY A 343 -7.57 -2.14 32.91
C GLY A 343 -6.42 -1.19 33.28
N PRO A 344 -6.03 -1.05 34.56
CA PRO A 344 -4.97 -0.11 34.96
C PRO A 344 -3.64 -0.33 34.24
N GLY A 345 -3.26 -1.58 33.95
CA GLY A 345 -2.09 -1.91 33.15
C GLY A 345 -2.20 -1.40 31.71
N LEU A 346 -3.38 -1.52 31.09
CA LEU A 346 -3.66 -0.99 29.76
C LEU A 346 -3.52 0.54 29.73
N THR A 347 -4.06 1.25 30.73
CA THR A 347 -3.93 2.71 30.81
C THR A 347 -2.47 3.16 30.86
N ARG A 348 -1.66 2.57 31.76
CA ARG A 348 -0.23 2.92 31.88
C ARG A 348 0.56 2.65 30.59
N LEU A 349 0.26 1.54 29.92
CA LEU A 349 0.85 1.22 28.62
C LEU A 349 0.49 2.24 27.54
N LEU A 350 -0.79 2.62 27.45
CA LEU A 350 -1.25 3.62 26.48
C LEU A 350 -0.66 5.00 26.78
N GLU A 351 -0.57 5.41 28.05
CA GLU A 351 0.09 6.67 28.45
C GLU A 351 1.56 6.69 28.05
N ALA A 352 2.30 5.61 28.32
CA ALA A 352 3.71 5.48 27.93
C ALA A 352 3.90 5.49 26.41
N PHE A 353 3.03 4.78 25.67
CA PHE A 353 3.05 4.78 24.22
C PHE A 353 2.75 6.14 23.63
N TYR A 354 1.66 6.78 24.06
CA TYR A 354 1.27 8.09 23.53
C TYR A 354 2.20 9.22 23.96
N ALA A 355 2.91 9.12 25.09
CA ALA A 355 3.98 10.05 25.40
C ALA A 355 5.04 10.07 24.29
N ARG A 356 5.49 8.89 23.84
CA ARG A 356 6.45 8.77 22.73
C ARG A 356 5.88 9.24 21.39
N VAL A 357 4.62 8.92 21.11
CA VAL A 357 3.94 9.34 19.86
C VAL A 357 3.89 10.87 19.73
N TYR A 358 3.59 11.58 20.82
CA TYR A 358 3.48 13.05 20.79
C TYR A 358 4.85 13.75 20.75
N GLU A 359 5.93 13.07 21.15
CA GLU A 359 7.31 13.55 21.02
C GLU A 359 7.91 13.21 19.64
N ASP A 360 7.32 12.26 18.92
CA ASP A 360 7.83 11.79 17.64
C ASP A 360 7.44 12.73 16.47
N PRO A 361 8.40 13.26 15.70
CA PRO A 361 8.12 14.21 14.62
C PRO A 361 7.39 13.58 13.42
N ARG A 362 7.45 12.26 13.23
CA ARG A 362 6.74 11.55 12.15
C ARG A 362 5.29 11.24 12.52
N LEU A 363 4.99 11.06 13.81
CA LEU A 363 3.67 10.65 14.29
C LEU A 363 2.84 11.80 14.89
N SER A 364 3.47 12.73 15.60
CA SER A 364 2.77 13.88 16.24
C SER A 364 1.92 14.75 15.30
N PRO A 365 2.24 14.93 13.99
CA PRO A 365 1.39 15.72 13.10
C PRO A 365 -0.04 15.17 12.95
N PHE A 366 -0.25 13.87 13.16
CA PHE A 366 -1.58 13.24 13.11
C PHE A 366 -2.45 13.55 14.35
N PHE A 367 -1.89 14.20 15.38
CA PHE A 367 -2.54 14.47 16.66
C PHE A 367 -2.66 15.97 16.99
N HIS A 368 -2.37 16.88 16.06
CA HIS A 368 -2.33 18.33 16.32
C HIS A 368 -3.61 18.95 16.92
N ASN A 369 -4.78 18.31 16.71
CA ASN A 369 -6.08 18.76 17.25
C ASN A 369 -6.65 17.81 18.31
N VAL A 370 -5.84 16.90 18.83
CA VAL A 370 -6.25 15.86 19.77
C VAL A 370 -5.34 15.93 20.98
N THR A 371 -5.91 15.86 22.18
CA THR A 371 -5.09 15.79 23.40
C THR A 371 -4.62 14.35 23.64
N ARG A 372 -3.44 14.21 24.27
CA ARG A 372 -2.90 12.90 24.63
C ARG A 372 -3.92 12.06 25.43
N ASP A 373 -4.53 12.68 26.44
CA ASP A 373 -5.50 12.00 27.32
C ASP A 373 -6.74 11.54 26.54
N TRP A 374 -7.21 12.33 25.56
CA TRP A 374 -8.31 11.91 24.69
C TRP A 374 -7.92 10.70 23.82
N ALA A 375 -6.70 10.70 23.26
CA ALA A 375 -6.22 9.59 22.43
C ALA A 375 -6.07 8.30 23.26
N VAL A 376 -5.51 8.40 24.46
CA VAL A 376 -5.41 7.31 25.44
C VAL A 376 -6.80 6.78 25.79
N GLN A 377 -7.75 7.65 26.13
CA GLN A 377 -9.11 7.25 26.48
C GLN A 377 -9.80 6.51 25.34
N LYS A 378 -9.72 7.02 24.10
CA LYS A 378 -10.38 6.38 22.95
C LYS A 378 -9.79 5.01 22.62
N GLN A 379 -8.48 4.86 22.72
CA GLN A 379 -7.83 3.56 22.57
C GLN A 379 -8.19 2.61 23.72
N TYR A 380 -8.25 3.09 24.95
CA TYR A 380 -8.67 2.29 26.09
C TYR A 380 -10.09 1.74 25.90
N GLU A 381 -11.05 2.60 25.53
CA GLU A 381 -12.44 2.21 25.29
C GLU A 381 -12.54 1.13 24.18
N PHE A 382 -11.78 1.28 23.10
CA PHE A 382 -11.76 0.32 21.99
C PHE A 382 -11.13 -1.01 22.41
N LEU A 383 -9.93 -0.99 22.97
CA LEU A 383 -9.17 -2.19 23.31
C LEU A 383 -9.77 -2.95 24.49
N SER A 384 -10.27 -2.25 25.52
CA SER A 384 -10.93 -2.90 26.65
C SER A 384 -12.16 -3.70 26.17
N ASN A 385 -13.01 -3.13 25.30
CA ASN A 385 -14.13 -3.84 24.66
C ASN A 385 -13.67 -5.12 23.95
N LEU A 386 -12.55 -5.08 23.23
CA LEU A 386 -12.03 -6.25 22.54
C LEU A 386 -11.48 -7.32 23.50
N PHE A 387 -10.73 -6.92 24.53
CA PHE A 387 -10.08 -7.86 25.44
C PHE A 387 -11.05 -8.49 26.44
N ASN A 388 -12.03 -7.73 26.95
CA ASN A 388 -12.99 -8.23 27.94
C ASN A 388 -14.33 -8.69 27.33
N GLY A 389 -14.59 -8.38 26.06
CA GLY A 389 -15.83 -8.75 25.35
C GLY A 389 -17.06 -7.88 25.67
N ASN A 390 -16.91 -6.79 26.42
CA ASN A 390 -17.98 -5.85 26.74
C ASN A 390 -18.29 -4.94 25.55
N LYS A 391 -19.32 -5.29 24.78
CA LYS A 391 -19.79 -4.59 23.57
C LYS A 391 -20.41 -3.21 23.84
N ALA A 392 -19.64 -2.30 24.42
CA ALA A 392 -20.08 -0.96 24.83
C ALA A 392 -19.24 0.18 24.22
N TYR A 393 -18.43 -0.09 23.19
CA TYR A 393 -17.68 0.94 22.49
C TYR A 393 -18.60 1.76 21.55
N PHE A 394 -18.65 3.08 21.76
CA PHE A 394 -19.43 4.03 20.95
C PHE A 394 -18.57 4.96 20.08
N GLY A 395 -17.25 4.75 20.06
CA GLY A 395 -16.34 5.55 19.25
C GLY A 395 -16.32 5.14 17.77
N LEU A 396 -15.47 5.82 17.00
CA LEU A 396 -15.25 5.45 15.59
C LEU A 396 -14.40 4.18 15.50
N ASN A 397 -14.79 3.27 14.62
CA ASN A 397 -13.96 2.12 14.26
C ASN A 397 -12.70 2.57 13.49
N PRO A 398 -11.63 1.74 13.44
CA PRO A 398 -10.38 2.07 12.77
C PRO A 398 -10.53 2.71 11.39
N TYR A 399 -11.40 2.20 10.53
CA TYR A 399 -11.63 2.80 9.20
C TYR A 399 -12.04 4.28 9.27
N ASN A 400 -13.06 4.59 10.07
CA ASN A 400 -13.59 5.95 10.19
C ASN A 400 -12.68 6.84 11.05
N ALA A 401 -12.03 6.29 12.07
CA ALA A 401 -11.12 7.03 12.94
C ALA A 401 -9.93 7.61 12.15
N HIS A 402 -9.45 6.89 11.13
CA HIS A 402 -8.27 7.27 10.34
C HIS A 402 -8.62 7.82 8.95
N HIS A 403 -9.89 8.08 8.63
CA HIS A 403 -10.34 8.37 7.25
C HIS A 403 -9.54 9.46 6.52
N TRP A 404 -9.15 10.53 7.22
CA TRP A 404 -8.40 11.67 6.68
C TRP A 404 -6.87 11.48 6.66
N MET A 405 -6.34 10.54 7.46
CA MET A 405 -4.91 10.35 7.66
C MET A 405 -4.30 9.55 6.51
N VAL A 406 -3.34 10.10 5.77
CA VAL A 406 -2.55 9.31 4.80
C VAL A 406 -1.48 8.57 5.57
N ILE A 407 -1.69 7.27 5.80
CA ILE A 407 -0.79 6.40 6.56
C ILE A 407 -0.25 5.37 5.58
N SER A 408 1.04 5.44 5.28
CA SER A 408 1.74 4.43 4.48
C SER A 408 2.00 3.17 5.29
N ASP A 409 2.29 2.06 4.61
CA ASP A 409 2.76 0.83 5.28
C ASP A 409 4.00 1.10 6.15
N GLU A 410 4.96 1.88 5.66
CA GLU A 410 6.16 2.25 6.41
C GLU A 410 5.84 3.00 7.71
N LEU A 411 4.91 3.96 7.66
CA LEU A 411 4.54 4.74 8.84
C LEU A 411 3.78 3.89 9.87
N PHE A 412 2.87 3.03 9.39
CA PHE A 412 2.19 2.06 10.25
C PHE A 412 3.21 1.14 10.93
N ASP A 413 4.17 0.65 10.15
CA ASP A 413 5.22 -0.23 10.63
C ASP A 413 6.10 0.47 11.68
N TYR A 414 6.48 1.71 11.41
CA TYR A 414 7.23 2.53 12.35
C TYR A 414 6.50 2.68 13.70
N ARG A 415 5.21 3.03 13.67
CA ARG A 415 4.36 3.15 14.86
C ARG A 415 4.28 1.83 15.64
N GLU A 416 4.11 0.72 14.94
CA GLU A 416 4.00 -0.60 15.55
C GLU A 416 5.31 -1.05 16.21
N ALA A 417 6.48 -0.71 15.64
CA ALA A 417 7.77 -1.01 16.28
C ALA A 417 7.97 -0.20 17.57
N LEU A 418 7.55 1.07 17.56
CA LEU A 418 7.51 1.91 18.76
C LEU A 418 6.60 1.29 19.84
N PHE A 419 5.42 0.82 19.43
CA PHE A 419 4.46 0.18 20.32
C PHE A 419 4.99 -1.12 20.92
N GLU A 420 5.56 -2.00 20.10
CA GLU A 420 6.18 -3.24 20.56
C GLU A 420 7.28 -2.99 21.60
N THR A 421 8.09 -1.95 21.40
CA THR A 421 9.12 -1.54 22.36
C THR A 421 8.51 -1.21 23.73
N VAL A 422 7.41 -0.45 23.75
CA VAL A 422 6.70 -0.11 25.00
C VAL A 422 6.13 -1.35 25.68
N LEU A 423 5.56 -2.30 24.92
CA LEU A 423 5.05 -3.56 25.48
C LEU A 423 6.16 -4.39 26.14
N ARG A 424 7.33 -4.47 25.49
CA ARG A 424 8.49 -5.22 26.00
C ARG A 424 9.06 -4.57 27.28
N GLU A 425 9.18 -3.25 27.30
CA GLU A 425 9.66 -2.51 28.48
C GLU A 425 8.70 -2.63 29.67
N ALA A 426 7.41 -2.74 29.42
CA ALA A 426 6.41 -3.00 30.46
C ALA A 426 6.44 -4.45 30.98
N GLY A 427 7.27 -5.32 30.40
CA GLY A 427 7.44 -6.71 30.83
C GLY A 427 6.30 -7.63 30.41
N LEU A 428 5.51 -7.27 29.39
CA LEU A 428 4.47 -8.14 28.87
C LEU A 428 5.09 -9.39 28.21
N ALA A 429 4.51 -10.56 28.47
CA ALA A 429 5.09 -11.81 27.98
C ALA A 429 5.08 -11.90 26.43
N PRO A 430 6.10 -12.51 25.79
CA PRO A 430 6.25 -12.48 24.33
C PRO A 430 5.04 -13.02 23.55
N GLU A 431 4.35 -14.03 24.08
CA GLU A 431 3.12 -14.57 23.50
C GLU A 431 1.97 -13.57 23.53
N LEU A 432 1.81 -12.81 24.61
CA LEU A 432 0.81 -11.76 24.75
C LEU A 432 1.09 -10.59 23.81
N ILE A 433 2.38 -10.23 23.67
CA ILE A 433 2.83 -9.23 22.68
C ILE A 433 2.44 -9.69 21.28
N ARG A 434 2.73 -10.93 20.89
CA ARG A 434 2.36 -11.47 19.57
C ARG A 434 0.86 -11.42 19.31
N ARG A 435 0.02 -11.75 20.31
CA ARG A 435 -1.44 -11.66 20.17
C ARG A 435 -1.91 -10.22 19.95
N TRP A 436 -1.32 -9.26 20.65
CA TRP A 436 -1.64 -7.84 20.46
C TRP A 436 -1.16 -7.29 19.11
N LEU A 437 0.05 -7.63 18.67
CA LEU A 437 0.51 -7.23 17.33
C LEU A 437 -0.35 -7.85 16.23
N ALA A 438 -0.77 -9.12 16.39
CA ALA A 438 -1.71 -9.77 15.48
C ALA A 438 -3.08 -9.05 15.44
N LEU A 439 -3.53 -8.50 16.58
CA LEU A 439 -4.72 -7.65 16.63
C LEU A 439 -4.55 -6.39 15.77
N HIS A 440 -3.42 -5.69 15.88
CA HIS A 440 -3.19 -4.49 15.07
C HIS A 440 -3.09 -4.80 13.57
N GLU A 441 -2.40 -5.88 13.18
CA GLU A 441 -2.33 -6.33 11.79
C GLU A 441 -3.71 -6.58 11.17
N ARG A 442 -4.67 -7.05 11.98
CA ARG A 442 -6.05 -7.29 11.54
C ARG A 442 -6.79 -6.01 11.11
N PHE A 443 -6.37 -4.83 11.57
CA PHE A 443 -6.95 -3.55 11.17
C PHE A 443 -6.08 -2.76 10.18
N ARG A 444 -4.96 -3.33 9.70
CA ARG A 444 -4.05 -2.65 8.76
C ARG A 444 -4.80 -2.14 7.53
N ALA A 445 -5.65 -2.96 6.92
CA ALA A 445 -6.41 -2.59 5.71
C ALA A 445 -7.41 -1.43 5.93
N GLU A 446 -7.87 -1.24 7.16
CA GLU A 446 -8.74 -0.14 7.57
C GLU A 446 -7.96 1.14 7.92
N ILE A 447 -6.63 1.07 8.06
CA ILE A 447 -5.82 2.21 8.48
C ILE A 447 -4.95 2.71 7.32
N VAL A 448 -4.19 1.81 6.70
CA VAL A 448 -3.20 2.09 5.65
C VAL A 448 -3.87 2.47 4.34
N LYS A 449 -3.43 3.57 3.74
CA LYS A 449 -3.91 4.09 2.44
C LYS A 449 -2.99 5.18 1.90
N GLY A 450 -2.85 5.22 0.57
CA GLY A 450 -2.08 6.25 -0.15
C GLY A 450 -2.81 7.57 -0.38
N ALA A 451 -4.10 7.66 -0.05
CA ALA A 451 -4.89 8.88 -0.18
C ALA A 451 -5.97 8.99 0.91
N PRO A 452 -6.41 10.19 1.29
CA PRO A 452 -7.55 10.38 2.19
C PRO A 452 -8.82 9.77 1.62
N ARG A 453 -9.75 9.34 2.48
CA ARG A 453 -11.06 8.80 2.09
C ARG A 453 -12.19 9.31 2.97
N GLY A 454 -13.43 9.21 2.49
CA GLY A 454 -14.60 9.61 3.26
C GLY A 454 -14.87 8.68 4.45
N MET A 455 -15.58 9.20 5.46
CA MET A 455 -16.17 8.35 6.49
C MET A 455 -17.36 7.60 5.93
N ILE A 456 -17.58 6.35 6.33
CA ILE A 456 -18.78 5.61 5.97
C ILE A 456 -19.77 5.67 7.14
N LEU A 457 -20.91 6.32 6.92
CA LEU A 457 -22.02 6.43 7.85
C LEU A 457 -23.25 5.77 7.24
N SER A 458 -23.83 4.78 7.93
CA SER A 458 -25.00 4.02 7.45
C SER A 458 -24.84 3.45 6.02
N GLY A 459 -23.63 2.97 5.69
CA GLY A 459 -23.30 2.42 4.37
C GLY A 459 -23.04 3.46 3.28
N VAL A 460 -23.08 4.76 3.60
CA VAL A 460 -22.85 5.85 2.66
C VAL A 460 -21.55 6.57 2.99
N GLU A 461 -20.65 6.63 2.01
CA GLU A 461 -19.42 7.41 2.11
C GLU A 461 -19.75 8.91 2.09
N GLN A 462 -19.33 9.60 3.15
CA GLN A 462 -19.42 11.04 3.29
C GLN A 462 -18.19 11.67 2.65
N PRO A 463 -18.33 12.69 1.79
CA PRO A 463 -17.17 13.34 1.21
C PRO A 463 -16.30 13.98 2.29
N LEU A 464 -14.98 13.93 2.07
CA LEU A 464 -13.97 14.54 2.93
C LEU A 464 -14.19 16.04 3.11
N HIS A 465 -14.67 16.71 2.06
CA HIS A 465 -15.00 18.11 2.11
C HIS A 465 -16.32 18.29 2.87
N THR A 466 -16.28 19.15 3.88
CA THR A 466 -17.48 19.60 4.61
C THR A 466 -18.47 20.34 3.72
N LEU A 467 -18.09 20.65 2.48
CA LEU A 467 -18.87 21.33 1.45
C LEU A 467 -18.79 20.54 0.14
N SER A 468 -19.92 20.24 -0.51
CA SER A 468 -19.96 19.78 -1.90
C SER A 468 -20.82 20.72 -2.74
N VAL A 469 -20.48 20.88 -4.02
CA VAL A 469 -21.36 21.54 -5.00
C VAL A 469 -21.91 20.45 -5.91
N GLN A 470 -23.23 20.29 -5.94
CA GLN A 470 -23.92 19.28 -6.72
C GLN A 470 -25.16 19.87 -7.40
N ARG A 471 -25.61 19.26 -8.50
CA ARG A 471 -26.91 19.58 -9.11
C ARG A 471 -27.97 18.68 -8.50
N LEU A 472 -29.01 19.26 -7.92
CA LEU A 472 -30.06 18.51 -7.26
C LEU A 472 -30.88 17.71 -8.28
N THR A 473 -31.37 16.53 -7.89
CA THR A 473 -32.27 15.71 -8.73
C THR A 473 -33.74 16.00 -8.48
N ILE A 474 -34.03 16.74 -7.41
CA ILE A 474 -35.36 17.17 -6.98
C ILE A 474 -35.31 18.65 -6.58
N ASP A 475 -36.46 19.30 -6.55
CA ASP A 475 -36.58 20.65 -6.01
C ASP A 475 -36.30 20.64 -4.49
N ALA A 476 -35.64 21.67 -3.99
CA ALA A 476 -35.31 21.84 -2.57
C ALA A 476 -35.43 23.31 -2.16
N VAL A 477 -35.10 23.63 -0.91
CA VAL A 477 -35.13 25.00 -0.37
C VAL A 477 -33.74 25.37 0.15
N CYS A 478 -33.31 26.59 -0.13
CA CYS A 478 -32.07 27.14 0.40
C CYS A 478 -32.21 27.49 1.89
N ASP A 479 -31.33 26.99 2.74
CA ASP A 479 -31.33 27.25 4.18
C ASP A 479 -30.93 28.68 4.56
N SER A 480 -30.41 29.47 3.61
CA SER A 480 -30.02 30.87 3.85
C SER A 480 -31.05 31.89 3.37
N CYS A 481 -31.53 31.77 2.12
CA CYS A 481 -32.49 32.74 1.56
C CYS A 481 -33.93 32.21 1.54
N HIS A 482 -34.15 30.95 1.90
CA HIS A 482 -35.44 30.27 1.89
C HIS A 482 -36.15 30.25 0.53
N GLN A 483 -35.42 30.55 -0.55
CA GLN A 483 -35.93 30.42 -1.92
C GLN A 483 -35.84 28.98 -2.39
N GLU A 484 -36.74 28.64 -3.31
CA GLU A 484 -36.74 27.37 -4.01
C GLU A 484 -35.44 27.20 -4.83
N ILE A 485 -34.90 26.00 -4.77
CA ILE A 485 -33.80 25.52 -5.58
C ILE A 485 -34.38 24.48 -6.52
N LEU A 486 -34.50 24.81 -7.80
CA LEU A 486 -35.05 23.90 -8.79
C LEU A 486 -34.12 22.70 -9.03
N ALA A 487 -34.70 21.56 -9.34
CA ALA A 487 -34.00 20.38 -9.82
C ALA A 487 -33.08 20.76 -11.00
N GLY A 488 -31.84 20.28 -10.96
CA GLY A 488 -30.79 20.60 -11.91
C GLY A 488 -29.97 21.84 -11.55
N ALA A 489 -30.37 22.70 -10.61
CA ALA A 489 -29.60 23.87 -10.21
C ALA A 489 -28.37 23.49 -9.37
N PRO A 490 -27.19 24.12 -9.59
CA PRO A 490 -26.01 23.87 -8.78
C PRO A 490 -26.21 24.44 -7.37
N SER A 491 -25.94 23.62 -6.37
CA SER A 491 -26.21 23.92 -4.96
C SER A 491 -25.06 23.45 -4.10
N ARG A 492 -24.74 24.22 -3.05
CA ARG A 492 -23.69 23.85 -2.09
C ARG A 492 -24.30 23.22 -0.85
N TYR A 493 -23.99 21.95 -0.60
CA TYR A 493 -24.37 21.27 0.63
C TYR A 493 -23.22 21.29 1.63
N GLN A 494 -23.51 21.68 2.88
CA GLN A 494 -22.56 21.64 3.98
C GLN A 494 -22.85 20.45 4.89
N TYR A 495 -22.10 19.36 4.73
CA TYR A 495 -22.30 18.10 5.46
C TYR A 495 -22.27 18.25 6.97
N ARG A 496 -21.50 19.21 7.50
CA ARG A 496 -21.37 19.40 8.96
C ARG A 496 -22.59 20.06 9.61
N LEU A 497 -23.23 20.99 8.90
CA LEU A 497 -24.41 21.70 9.41
C LEU A 497 -25.72 21.10 8.89
N GLY A 498 -25.64 20.19 7.91
CA GLY A 498 -26.81 19.66 7.23
C GLY A 498 -27.49 20.69 6.33
N THR A 499 -26.83 21.80 6.03
CA THR A 499 -27.44 22.96 5.35
C THR A 499 -27.15 22.98 3.85
N LEU A 500 -28.16 23.25 3.04
CA LEU A 500 -28.15 23.36 1.60
C LEU A 500 -28.30 24.83 1.17
N HIS A 501 -27.39 25.32 0.33
CA HIS A 501 -27.38 26.69 -0.16
C HIS A 501 -27.51 26.72 -1.68
N CYS A 502 -28.37 27.60 -2.21
CA CYS A 502 -28.49 27.83 -3.65
C CYS A 502 -27.20 28.44 -4.23
N ALA A 503 -27.07 28.43 -5.56
CA ALA A 503 -25.91 29.00 -6.27
C ALA A 503 -25.57 30.42 -5.81
N ALA A 504 -26.58 31.29 -5.70
CA ALA A 504 -26.41 32.68 -5.29
C ALA A 504 -25.89 32.81 -3.84
N CYS A 505 -26.53 32.14 -2.87
CA CYS A 505 -26.12 32.17 -1.46
C CYS A 505 -24.74 31.54 -1.25
N ALA A 506 -24.39 30.55 -2.06
CA ALA A 506 -23.11 29.87 -1.98
C ALA A 506 -22.00 30.58 -2.78
N GLY A 507 -22.31 31.57 -3.61
CA GLY A 507 -21.33 32.17 -4.53
C GLY A 507 -20.76 31.14 -5.52
N ILE A 508 -21.60 30.24 -6.03
CA ILE A 508 -21.24 29.33 -7.11
C ILE A 508 -21.37 30.12 -8.42
N ALA A 509 -20.26 30.28 -9.14
CA ALA A 509 -20.30 30.88 -10.46
C ALA A 509 -21.11 29.98 -11.40
N ASP A 510 -22.02 30.58 -12.18
CA ASP A 510 -22.75 29.86 -13.22
C ASP A 510 -21.72 29.36 -14.26
N ALA A 511 -21.57 28.03 -14.34
CA ALA A 511 -20.76 27.34 -15.34
C ALA A 511 -21.59 26.99 -16.58
#